data_AF-A0A2T0QQM2-F1
#
_entry.id   AF-A0A2T0QQM2-F1
#
_cell.length_a   1.000
_cell.length_b   1.000
_cell.length_c   1.000
_cell.angle_alpha   90.00
_cell.angle_beta   90.00
_cell.angle_gamma   90.00
#
_symmetry.space_group_name_H-M   'P 1'
#
loop_
_entity.id
_entity.type
_entity.pdbx_description
1 polymer ?
#
loop_
_entity_poly.entity_id
_entity_poly.type
_entity_poly.pdbx_seq_one_letter_code
_entity_poly.pdbx_strand_id
1 'polypeptide(L)'
;MSEKMSASPEVTAAPATVIGNFSITLPAPNQAQLQASGYLLDGEDKDSLDARMDLVRESLQRQQRMLEIPVIEAHIEQYSKARDDIAKAYADLLERSNAKAAGKAGAKSLTSQEQANLKTYPAQLDGIERELLKATQKIADARAGV
;
A
#
# COMPACT_ATOMS: atom_id res chain seq x y z
N MET A 1 -54.03 2.35 44.29
CA MET A 1 -53.80 2.96 42.96
C MET A 1 -52.67 2.18 42.32
N SER A 2 -52.97 1.28 41.39
CA SER A 2 -51.94 0.52 40.65
C SER A 2 -51.73 1.19 39.30
N GLU A 3 -50.53 1.74 39.09
CA GLU A 3 -50.05 2.18 37.79
C GLU A 3 -49.89 0.97 36.87
N LYS A 4 -50.60 0.99 35.74
CA LYS A 4 -50.33 0.10 34.63
C LYS A 4 -49.15 0.68 33.84
N MET A 5 -47.98 0.04 33.94
CA MET A 5 -46.91 0.21 32.95
C MET A 5 -47.42 -0.33 31.61
N SER A 6 -47.72 0.56 30.67
CA SER A 6 -47.82 0.18 29.26
C SER A 6 -46.41 -0.06 28.74
N ALA A 7 -46.09 -1.32 28.45
CA ALA A 7 -44.93 -1.67 27.65
C ALA A 7 -45.10 -1.07 26.24
N SER A 8 -44.11 -0.32 25.77
CA SER A 8 -44.01 0.12 24.38
C SER A 8 -44.06 -1.09 23.45
N PRO A 9 -44.81 -1.07 22.35
CA PRO A 9 -44.82 -2.17 21.39
C PRO A 9 -43.43 -2.26 20.76
N GLU A 10 -42.73 -3.35 21.08
CA GLU A 10 -41.55 -3.79 20.36
C GLU A 10 -41.97 -4.07 18.91
N VAL A 11 -41.56 -3.20 17.98
CA VAL A 11 -41.80 -3.40 16.54
C VAL A 11 -41.02 -4.63 16.11
N THR A 12 -41.65 -5.79 16.24
CA THR A 12 -41.18 -7.05 15.70
C THR A 12 -41.44 -7.00 14.20
N ALA A 13 -40.47 -6.47 13.45
CA ALA A 13 -40.44 -6.65 12.00
C ALA A 13 -40.50 -8.17 11.72
N ALA A 14 -41.43 -8.58 10.86
CA ALA A 14 -41.53 -9.98 10.43
C ALA A 14 -40.15 -10.44 9.89
N PRO A 15 -39.72 -11.70 10.14
CA PRO A 15 -38.44 -12.18 9.64
C PRO A 15 -38.44 -12.09 8.11
N ALA A 16 -37.57 -11.23 7.57
CA ALA A 16 -37.43 -11.06 6.13
C ALA A 16 -36.98 -12.38 5.50
N THR A 17 -37.68 -12.83 4.46
CA THR A 17 -37.36 -14.10 3.78
C THR A 17 -36.10 -13.91 2.95
N VAL A 18 -35.12 -14.81 3.08
CA VAL A 18 -33.90 -14.78 2.26
C VAL A 18 -34.18 -15.42 0.91
N ILE A 19 -33.94 -14.68 -0.18
CA ILE A 19 -34.19 -15.13 -1.56
C ILE A 19 -32.91 -15.38 -2.37
N GLY A 20 -31.75 -15.02 -1.81
CA GLY A 20 -30.46 -15.22 -2.46
C GLY A 20 -29.31 -14.63 -1.66
N ASN A 21 -28.15 -14.57 -2.30
CA ASN A 21 -26.95 -14.00 -1.71
C ASN A 21 -26.16 -13.17 -2.74
N PHE A 22 -25.36 -12.24 -2.24
CA PHE A 22 -24.35 -11.53 -3.01
C PHE A 22 -22.97 -11.76 -2.39
N SER A 23 -21.92 -11.58 -3.19
CA SER A 23 -20.54 -11.60 -2.72
C SER A 23 -19.73 -10.53 -3.45
N ILE A 24 -18.88 -9.83 -2.71
CA ILE A 24 -17.95 -8.82 -3.21
C ILE A 24 -16.55 -9.26 -2.79
N THR A 25 -15.67 -9.42 -3.77
CA THR A 25 -14.28 -9.79 -3.55
C THR A 25 -13.38 -8.70 -4.11
N LEU A 26 -12.44 -8.21 -3.30
CA LEU A 26 -11.36 -7.31 -3.71
C LEU A 26 -10.00 -7.99 -3.54
N PRO A 27 -9.05 -7.76 -4.47
CA PRO A 27 -7.67 -8.21 -4.27
C PRO A 27 -7.03 -7.48 -3.09
N ALA A 28 -6.10 -8.14 -2.42
CA ALA A 28 -5.23 -7.56 -1.42
C ALA A 28 -3.76 -7.95 -1.73
N PRO A 29 -2.77 -7.29 -1.11
CA PRO A 29 -1.36 -7.62 -1.31
C PRO A 29 -1.03 -9.09 -1.03
N ASN A 30 0.09 -9.56 -1.57
CA ASN A 30 0.61 -10.93 -1.34
C ASN A 30 -0.36 -12.05 -1.73
N GLN A 31 -1.12 -11.86 -2.82
CA GLN A 31 -2.13 -12.81 -3.31
C GLN A 31 -3.32 -13.03 -2.36
N ALA A 32 -3.45 -12.22 -1.30
CA ALA A 32 -4.61 -12.26 -0.42
C ALA A 32 -5.86 -11.67 -1.12
N GLN A 33 -7.03 -11.97 -0.57
CA GLN A 33 -8.31 -11.44 -1.02
C GLN A 33 -9.15 -11.01 0.17
N LEU A 34 -9.86 -9.89 0.02
CA LEU A 34 -10.87 -9.43 0.94
C LEU A 34 -12.23 -9.79 0.36
N GLN A 35 -13.04 -10.50 1.12
CA GLN A 35 -14.36 -10.93 0.68
C GLN A 35 -15.41 -10.53 1.71
N ALA A 36 -16.55 -10.04 1.23
CA ALA A 36 -17.76 -9.91 2.00
C ALA A 36 -18.92 -10.53 1.24
N SER A 37 -19.82 -11.19 1.96
CA SER A 37 -21.01 -11.79 1.39
C SER A 37 -22.21 -11.45 2.26
N GLY A 38 -23.38 -11.37 1.64
CA GLY A 38 -24.62 -11.04 2.33
C GLY A 38 -25.83 -11.68 1.66
N TYR A 39 -26.98 -11.52 2.28
CA TYR A 39 -28.24 -12.07 1.80
C TYR A 39 -29.09 -11.02 1.08
N LEU A 40 -29.80 -11.47 0.06
CA LEU A 40 -30.87 -10.75 -0.62
C LEU A 40 -32.18 -11.08 0.09
N LEU A 41 -32.95 -10.06 0.42
CA LEU A 41 -34.20 -10.22 1.17
C LEU A 41 -35.41 -10.03 0.26
N ASP A 42 -36.45 -10.83 0.48
CA ASP A 42 -37.71 -10.72 -0.23
C ASP A 42 -38.37 -9.37 0.05
N GLY A 43 -38.85 -8.71 -1.01
CA GLY A 43 -39.43 -7.36 -0.93
C GLY A 43 -38.44 -6.23 -0.66
N GLU A 44 -37.13 -6.48 -0.66
CA GLU A 44 -36.12 -5.43 -0.56
C GLU A 44 -36.12 -4.55 -1.81
N ASP A 45 -36.13 -3.23 -1.61
CA ASP A 45 -36.00 -2.29 -2.70
C ASP A 45 -34.55 -2.21 -3.22
N LYS A 46 -34.42 -1.92 -4.52
CA LYS A 46 -33.12 -1.88 -5.19
C LYS A 46 -32.17 -0.85 -4.57
N ASP A 47 -32.66 0.31 -4.15
CA ASP A 47 -31.84 1.39 -3.63
C ASP A 47 -31.22 1.02 -2.28
N SER A 48 -31.98 0.31 -1.43
CA SER A 48 -31.53 -0.27 -0.17
C SER A 48 -30.45 -1.34 -0.39
N LEU A 49 -30.65 -2.24 -1.36
CA LEU A 49 -29.65 -3.24 -1.72
C LEU A 49 -28.36 -2.58 -2.23
N ASP A 50 -28.47 -1.62 -3.15
CA ASP A 50 -27.33 -0.90 -3.72
C ASP A 50 -26.57 -0.15 -2.60
N ALA A 51 -27.28 0.51 -1.68
CA ALA A 51 -26.68 1.19 -0.53
C ALA A 51 -25.90 0.22 0.39
N ARG A 52 -26.43 -0.98 0.65
CA ARG A 52 -25.71 -2.01 1.42
C ARG A 52 -24.45 -2.48 0.69
N MET A 53 -24.54 -2.72 -0.62
CA MET A 53 -23.42 -3.17 -1.42
C MET A 53 -22.31 -2.11 -1.52
N ASP A 54 -22.69 -0.84 -1.66
CA ASP A 54 -21.74 0.28 -1.70
C ASP A 54 -21.04 0.46 -0.35
N LEU A 55 -21.78 0.41 0.76
CA LEU A 55 -21.19 0.44 2.11
C LEU A 55 -20.15 -0.69 2.31
N VAL A 56 -20.48 -1.90 1.87
CA VAL A 56 -19.57 -3.05 1.94
C VAL A 56 -18.36 -2.83 1.05
N ARG A 57 -18.54 -2.32 -0.17
CA ARG A 57 -17.45 -2.03 -1.11
C ARG A 57 -16.49 -0.99 -0.55
N GLU A 58 -17.00 0.12 -0.01
CA GLU A 58 -16.20 1.16 0.62
C GLU A 58 -15.41 0.63 1.82
N SER A 59 -16.04 -0.22 2.63
CA SER A 59 -15.40 -0.87 3.77
C SER A 59 -14.25 -1.78 3.33
N LEU A 60 -14.48 -2.61 2.31
CA LEU A 60 -13.44 -3.49 1.76
C LEU A 60 -12.29 -2.69 1.13
N GLN A 61 -12.57 -1.61 0.40
CA GLN A 61 -11.55 -0.74 -0.16
C GLN A 61 -10.70 -0.07 0.93
N ARG A 62 -11.32 0.35 2.04
CA ARG A 62 -10.58 0.88 3.20
C ARG A 62 -9.65 -0.18 3.78
N GLN A 63 -10.14 -1.40 3.97
CA GLN A 63 -9.31 -2.52 4.45
C GLN A 63 -8.18 -2.84 3.49
N GLN A 64 -8.44 -2.83 2.18
CA GLN A 64 -7.42 -3.03 1.15
C GLN A 64 -6.30 -2.00 1.28
N ARG A 65 -6.63 -0.71 1.39
CA ARG A 65 -5.63 0.37 1.58
C ARG A 65 -4.81 0.16 2.86
N MET A 66 -5.44 -0.23 3.96
CA MET A 66 -4.73 -0.53 5.22
C MET A 66 -3.74 -1.69 5.09
N LEU A 67 -4.06 -2.70 4.27
CA LEU A 67 -3.15 -3.81 3.98
C LEU A 67 -2.04 -3.42 2.99
N GLU A 68 -2.30 -2.48 2.06
CA GLU A 68 -1.32 -2.00 1.10
C GLU A 68 -0.22 -1.14 1.72
N ILE A 69 -0.57 -0.27 2.67
CA ILE A 69 0.38 0.65 3.33
C ILE A 69 1.65 -0.06 3.85
N PRO A 70 1.57 -1.09 4.71
CA PRO A 70 2.78 -1.72 5.26
C PRO A 70 3.66 -2.37 4.19
N VAL A 71 3.06 -2.84 3.09
CA VAL A 71 3.81 -3.41 1.96
C VAL A 71 4.58 -2.31 1.23
N ILE A 72 3.98 -1.13 1.06
CA ILE A 72 4.67 -0.01 0.43
C ILE A 72 5.75 0.55 1.36
N GLU A 73 5.50 0.63 2.67
CA GLU A 73 6.49 1.05 3.67
C GLU A 73 7.73 0.14 3.66
N ALA A 74 7.54 -1.17 3.61
CA ALA A 74 8.65 -2.12 3.48
C ALA A 74 9.45 -1.92 2.17
N HIS A 75 8.77 -1.63 1.04
CA HIS A 75 9.47 -1.31 -0.20
C HIS A 75 10.29 -0.01 -0.09
N ILE A 76 9.74 1.03 0.55
CA ILE A 76 10.46 2.30 0.78
C ILE A 76 11.71 2.05 1.62
N GLU A 77 11.61 1.26 2.69
CA GLU A 77 12.75 0.93 3.54
C GLU A 77 13.85 0.23 2.73
N GLN A 78 13.48 -0.77 1.91
CA GLN A 78 14.41 -1.50 1.05
C GLN A 78 15.10 -0.59 0.04
N TYR A 79 14.35 0.26 -0.66
CA TYR A 79 14.92 1.19 -1.64
C TYR A 79 15.78 2.26 -0.98
N SER A 80 15.40 2.76 0.20
CA SER A 80 16.18 3.75 0.95
C SER A 80 17.53 3.17 1.36
N LYS A 81 17.54 1.94 1.88
CA LYS A 81 18.78 1.24 2.20
C LYS A 81 19.65 1.00 0.98
N ALA A 82 19.05 0.54 -0.13
CA ALA A 82 19.79 0.33 -1.38
C ALA A 82 20.40 1.63 -1.93
N ARG A 83 19.66 2.75 -1.84
CA ARG A 83 20.15 4.08 -2.21
C ARG A 83 21.37 4.45 -1.38
N ASP A 84 21.30 4.31 -0.06
CA ASP A 84 22.38 4.70 0.85
C ASP A 84 23.64 3.84 0.65
N ASP A 85 23.47 2.53 0.44
CA ASP A 85 24.57 1.61 0.16
C ASP A 85 25.27 1.96 -1.17
N ILE A 86 24.50 2.24 -2.23
CA ILE A 86 25.04 2.63 -3.53
C ILE A 86 25.68 4.02 -3.46
N ALA A 87 25.04 4.99 -2.79
CA ALA A 87 25.57 6.35 -2.66
C ALA A 87 26.90 6.35 -1.91
N LYS A 88 27.02 5.57 -0.84
CA LYS A 88 28.27 5.39 -0.09
C LYS A 88 29.36 4.74 -0.94
N ALA A 89 29.02 3.66 -1.66
CA ALA A 89 29.97 3.01 -2.56
C ALA A 89 30.41 3.94 -3.69
N TYR A 90 29.50 4.73 -4.25
CA TYR A 90 29.79 5.69 -5.29
C TYR A 90 30.72 6.81 -4.81
N ALA A 91 30.48 7.33 -3.61
CA ALA A 91 31.34 8.34 -3.00
C ALA A 91 32.78 7.83 -2.77
N ASP A 92 32.95 6.60 -2.26
CA ASP A 92 34.28 5.98 -2.10
C ASP A 92 35.01 5.85 -3.45
N LEU A 93 34.31 5.38 -4.48
CA LEU A 93 34.88 5.23 -5.82
C LEU A 93 35.25 6.58 -6.43
N LEU A 94 34.43 7.61 -6.25
CA LEU A 94 34.72 8.99 -6.70
C LEU A 94 35.96 9.53 -5.98
N GLU A 95 36.05 9.37 -4.66
CA GLU A 95 37.19 9.84 -3.88
C GLU A 95 38.49 9.17 -4.34
N ARG A 96 38.48 7.84 -4.51
CA ARG A 96 39.63 7.07 -4.99
C ARG A 96 40.02 7.44 -6.42
N SER A 97 39.04 7.62 -7.30
CA SER A 97 39.26 8.08 -8.68
C SER A 97 39.93 9.46 -8.69
N ASN A 98 39.40 10.40 -7.90
CA ASN A 98 39.90 11.77 -7.80
C ASN A 98 41.30 11.81 -7.16
N ALA A 99 41.56 11.02 -6.13
CA ALA A 99 42.88 10.90 -5.52
C ALA A 99 43.93 10.41 -6.52
N LYS A 100 43.56 9.46 -7.39
CA LYS A 100 44.42 8.99 -8.48
C LYS A 100 44.65 10.06 -9.53
N ALA A 101 43.59 10.74 -9.98
CA ALA A 101 43.68 11.83 -10.96
C ALA A 101 44.52 13.01 -10.46
N ALA A 102 44.46 13.31 -9.16
CA ALA A 102 45.27 14.33 -8.50
C ALA A 102 46.73 13.90 -8.22
N GLY A 103 47.13 12.69 -8.61
CA GLY A 103 48.50 12.20 -8.43
C GLY A 103 48.91 11.97 -6.97
N LYS A 104 47.96 11.76 -6.04
CA LYS A 104 48.29 11.51 -4.63
C LYS A 104 49.16 10.26 -4.49
N ALA A 105 50.25 10.37 -3.74
CA ALA A 105 51.15 9.25 -3.48
C ALA A 105 50.41 8.10 -2.79
N GLY A 106 50.59 6.87 -3.30
CA GLY A 106 49.90 5.67 -2.80
C GLY A 106 48.47 5.46 -3.33
N ALA A 107 47.93 6.35 -4.17
CA ALA A 107 46.61 6.17 -4.77
C ALA A 107 46.58 4.97 -5.74
N LYS A 108 45.73 4.00 -5.42
CA LYS A 108 45.49 2.80 -6.24
C LYS A 108 44.49 3.11 -7.37
N SER A 109 44.75 2.55 -8.55
CA SER A 109 43.80 2.60 -9.65
C SER A 109 42.56 1.78 -9.31
N LEU A 110 41.39 2.23 -9.78
CA LEU A 110 40.18 1.44 -9.74
C LEU A 110 40.30 0.23 -10.67
N THR A 111 39.77 -0.91 -10.25
CA THR A 111 39.59 -2.10 -11.07
C THR A 111 38.60 -1.84 -12.20
N SER A 112 38.58 -2.69 -13.23
CA SER A 112 37.62 -2.57 -14.35
C SER A 112 36.16 -2.59 -13.88
N GLN A 113 35.84 -3.42 -12.88
CA GLN A 113 34.50 -3.49 -12.30
C GLN A 113 34.13 -2.20 -11.56
N GLU A 114 35.06 -1.65 -10.77
CA GLU A 114 34.84 -0.39 -10.06
C GLU A 114 34.68 0.79 -11.02
N GLN A 115 35.43 0.82 -12.13
CA GLN A 115 35.25 1.83 -13.18
C GLN A 115 33.90 1.71 -13.89
N ALA A 116 33.41 0.48 -14.12
CA ALA A 116 32.08 0.26 -14.66
C ALA A 116 31.00 0.75 -13.67
N ASN A 117 31.13 0.37 -12.41
CA ASN A 117 30.22 0.78 -11.33
C ASN A 117 30.16 2.32 -11.18
N LEU A 118 31.31 3.01 -11.22
CA LEU A 118 31.37 4.47 -11.18
C LEU A 118 30.53 5.13 -12.29
N LYS A 119 30.44 4.50 -13.47
CA LYS A 119 29.64 5.01 -14.59
C LYS A 119 28.15 4.68 -14.46
N THR A 120 27.81 3.55 -13.85
CA THR A 120 26.42 3.06 -13.77
C THR A 120 25.67 3.53 -12.52
N TYR A 121 26.37 3.76 -11.41
CA TYR A 121 25.77 4.16 -10.14
C TYR A 121 24.90 5.43 -10.21
N PRO A 122 25.26 6.50 -10.96
CA PRO A 122 24.36 7.65 -11.12
C PRO A 122 22.99 7.28 -11.67
N ALA A 123 22.94 6.50 -12.75
CA ALA A 123 21.67 6.07 -13.34
C ALA A 123 20.87 5.14 -12.42
N GLN A 124 21.55 4.31 -11.63
CA GLN A 124 20.91 3.46 -10.62
C GLN A 124 20.30 4.28 -9.49
N LEU A 125 21.03 5.28 -8.97
CA LEU A 125 20.54 6.20 -7.95
C LEU A 125 19.31 6.98 -8.44
N ASP A 126 19.36 7.53 -9.66
CA ASP A 126 18.22 8.23 -10.28
C ASP A 126 17.00 7.32 -10.46
N GLY A 127 17.23 6.03 -10.73
CA GLY A 127 16.17 5.03 -10.82
C GLY A 127 15.53 4.77 -9.46
N ILE A 128 16.35 4.57 -8.42
CA ILE A 128 15.88 4.34 -7.04
C ILE A 128 15.12 5.55 -6.51
N GLU A 129 15.60 6.78 -6.77
CA GLU A 129 14.92 8.00 -6.32
C GLU A 129 13.54 8.17 -6.97
N ARG A 130 13.40 7.80 -8.25
CA ARG A 130 12.10 7.79 -8.93
C ARG A 130 11.14 6.77 -8.33
N GLU A 131 11.61 5.57 -8.00
CA GLU A 131 10.76 4.55 -7.36
C GLU A 131 10.38 4.93 -5.92
N LEU A 132 11.30 5.54 -5.17
CA LEU A 132 11.01 6.10 -3.85
C LEU A 132 9.91 7.18 -3.93
N LEU A 133 10.03 8.12 -4.87
CA LEU A 133 9.05 9.18 -5.05
C LEU A 133 7.65 8.62 -5.39
N LYS A 134 7.58 7.64 -6.29
CA LYS A 134 6.32 6.95 -6.62
C LYS A 134 5.73 6.24 -5.40
N ALA A 135 6.55 5.52 -4.65
CA ALA A 135 6.10 4.78 -3.47
C ALA A 135 5.61 5.73 -2.35
N THR A 136 6.33 6.83 -2.11
CA THR A 136 5.93 7.87 -1.16
C THR A 136 4.60 8.51 -1.56
N GLN A 137 4.43 8.84 -2.85
CA GLN A 137 3.15 9.37 -3.33
C GLN A 137 2.02 8.36 -3.13
N LYS A 138 2.26 7.08 -3.46
CA LYS A 138 1.26 6.02 -3.29
C LYS A 138 0.82 5.85 -1.82
N ILE A 139 1.74 5.99 -0.86
CA ILE A 139 1.38 6.00 0.57
C ILE A 139 0.54 7.23 0.92
N ALA A 140 0.92 8.41 0.43
CA ALA A 140 0.18 9.63 0.68
C ALA A 140 -1.27 9.51 0.18
N ASP A 141 -1.45 9.00 -1.04
CA ASP A 141 -2.77 8.76 -1.65
C ASP A 141 -3.57 7.71 -0.85
N ALA A 142 -2.94 6.58 -0.51
CA ALA A 142 -3.57 5.52 0.27
C ALA A 142 -4.03 5.99 1.66
N ARG A 143 -3.26 6.89 2.30
CA ARG A 143 -3.61 7.50 3.59
C ARG A 143 -4.67 8.59 3.45
N ALA A 144 -4.69 9.33 2.35
CA ALA A 144 -5.74 10.30 2.03
C ALA A 144 -7.07 9.61 1.64
N GLY A 145 -7.02 8.32 1.29
CA GLY A 145 -8.18 7.57 0.83
C GLY A 145 -8.59 7.90 -0.61
N VAL A 146 -7.65 8.45 -1.39
CA VAL A 146 -7.80 8.84 -2.80
C VAL A 146 -7.35 7.72 -3.72
#